data_AF-A0A1C7LY21-F1
#
_entry.id   AF-A0A1C7LY21-F1
#
_cell.length_a   1.000
_cell.length_b   1.000
_cell.length_c   1.000
_cell.angle_alpha   90.00
_cell.angle_beta   90.00
_cell.angle_gamma   90.00
#
_symmetry.space_group_name_H-M   'P 1'
#
loop_
_entity.id
_entity.type
_entity.pdbx_description
1 polymer ?
#
loop_
_entity_poly.entity_id
_entity_poly.type
_entity_poly.pdbx_seq_one_letter_code
_entity_poly.pdbx_strand_id
1 'polypeptide(L)'
;MARPARARTQGARASVGMDEKEMANGGEKEMRDMLNSLRIDKGRIVLMAKSEEYERLNGNALQWEHEPWYGTPYSVQRLDQDFVAQAESPMIYLSCSFPPLKRPHLIRETAISSLWHKKDDQFWVPKARIIMDIRSPRSEHIRAASVLTRLFADSSMTLLPNSPTTPI
;
A
#
# COMPACT_ATOMS: atom_id res chain seq x y z
N MET A 1 21.83 77.15 -8.51
CA MET A 1 21.69 75.82 -7.85
C MET A 1 20.92 74.90 -8.79
N ALA A 2 21.57 73.91 -9.41
CA ALA A 2 20.96 72.96 -10.34
C ALA A 2 21.18 71.53 -9.81
N ARG A 3 20.13 70.71 -9.76
CA ARG A 3 20.17 69.32 -9.24
C ARG A 3 20.72 68.37 -10.32
N PRO A 4 21.58 67.39 -9.98
CA PRO A 4 22.07 66.43 -10.97
C PRO A 4 21.01 65.36 -11.30
N ALA A 5 20.98 64.94 -12.56
CA ALA A 5 20.08 63.90 -13.08
C ALA A 5 20.48 62.50 -12.55
N ARG A 6 19.49 61.72 -12.10
CA ARG A 6 19.68 60.32 -11.66
C ARG A 6 19.94 59.42 -12.88
N ALA A 7 21.07 58.70 -12.86
CA ALA A 7 21.35 57.62 -13.80
C ALA A 7 20.31 56.49 -13.64
N ARG A 8 19.75 56.04 -14.76
CA ARG A 8 18.79 54.94 -14.85
C ARG A 8 19.57 53.62 -14.81
N THR A 9 19.63 52.97 -13.65
CA THR A 9 20.24 51.64 -13.49
C THR A 9 19.43 50.64 -14.30
N GLN A 10 20.02 50.06 -15.35
CA GLN A 10 19.45 48.90 -16.05
C GLN A 10 19.30 47.77 -15.04
N GLY A 11 18.07 47.33 -14.79
CA GLY A 11 17.80 46.15 -13.98
C GLY A 11 18.41 44.93 -14.67
N ALA A 12 19.42 44.33 -14.05
CA ALA A 12 19.92 43.03 -14.44
C ALA A 12 18.76 42.03 -14.28
N ARG A 13 18.19 41.62 -15.41
CA ARG A 13 17.21 40.52 -15.47
C ARG A 13 18.01 39.24 -15.20
N ALA A 14 17.99 38.76 -13.96
CA ALA A 14 18.46 37.43 -13.65
C ALA A 14 17.56 36.43 -14.38
N SER A 15 17.99 35.99 -15.55
CA SER A 15 17.49 34.78 -16.17
C SER A 15 17.93 33.62 -15.28
N VAL A 16 17.00 33.10 -14.49
CA VAL A 16 17.15 31.81 -13.81
C VAL A 16 17.24 30.77 -14.92
N GLY A 17 18.47 30.41 -15.30
CA GLY A 17 18.70 29.21 -16.10
C GLY A 17 18.39 28.02 -15.22
N MET A 18 17.29 27.32 -15.49
CA MET A 18 17.05 26.00 -14.92
C MET A 18 17.99 25.04 -15.65
N ASP A 19 19.00 24.55 -14.94
CA ASP A 19 19.98 23.61 -15.48
C ASP A 19 19.28 22.29 -15.85
N GLU A 20 19.36 21.86 -17.12
CA GLU A 20 18.74 20.62 -17.65
C GLU A 20 19.14 19.35 -16.85
N LYS A 21 20.25 19.39 -16.11
CA LYS A 21 20.69 18.31 -15.22
C LYS A 21 19.84 18.15 -13.96
N GLU A 22 19.19 19.21 -13.47
CA GLU A 22 18.28 19.12 -12.32
C GLU A 22 16.96 18.43 -12.70
N MET A 23 16.52 18.56 -13.96
CA MET A 23 15.32 17.87 -14.46
C MET A 23 15.54 16.36 -14.66
N ALA A 24 16.75 15.94 -15.04
CA ALA A 24 17.07 14.53 -15.28
C ALA A 24 17.11 13.67 -14.00
N ASN A 25 17.38 14.29 -12.84
CA ASN A 25 17.38 13.65 -11.53
C ASN A 25 16.07 13.84 -10.74
N GLY A 26 15.04 14.42 -11.38
CA GLY A 26 13.60 14.29 -11.08
C GLY A 26 13.15 14.13 -9.62
N GLY A 27 13.78 14.83 -8.67
CA GLY A 27 13.50 14.68 -7.25
C GLY A 27 13.88 13.32 -6.64
N GLU A 28 14.62 12.45 -7.35
CA GLU A 28 14.97 11.11 -6.88
C GLU A 28 15.76 11.16 -5.56
N LYS A 29 16.66 12.14 -5.43
CA LYS A 29 17.42 12.36 -4.20
C LYS A 29 16.49 12.70 -3.02
N GLU A 30 15.57 13.64 -3.22
CA GLU A 30 14.59 14.03 -2.20
C GLU A 30 13.66 12.86 -1.86
N MET A 31 13.25 12.09 -2.86
CA MET A 31 12.46 10.87 -2.69
C MET A 31 13.23 9.84 -1.85
N ARG A 32 14.52 9.59 -2.13
CA ARG A 32 15.36 8.68 -1.35
C ARG A 32 15.54 9.18 0.08
N ASP A 33 15.71 10.48 0.28
CA ASP A 33 15.83 11.09 1.60
C ASP A 33 14.53 10.96 2.41
N MET A 34 13.37 11.12 1.76
CA MET A 34 12.05 10.84 2.36
C MET A 34 11.86 9.35 2.67
N LEU A 35 12.19 8.45 1.74
CA LEU A 35 12.08 7.01 1.98
C LEU A 35 13.00 6.55 3.12
N ASN A 36 14.17 7.19 3.28
CA ASN A 36 15.08 6.95 4.40
C ASN A 36 14.56 7.45 5.76
N SER A 37 13.55 8.33 5.78
CA SER A 37 12.87 8.74 7.02
C SER A 37 11.69 7.83 7.38
N LEU A 38 11.14 7.10 6.42
CA LEU A 38 10.01 6.16 6.59
C LEU A 38 10.42 4.74 7.00
N ARG A 39 11.65 4.57 7.51
CA ARG A 39 12.10 3.29 8.06
C ARG A 39 11.52 3.06 9.45
N ILE A 40 11.39 1.79 9.84
CA ILE A 40 10.74 1.35 11.08
C ILE A 40 11.53 1.79 12.32
N ASP A 41 12.84 1.91 12.21
CA ASP A 41 13.74 2.41 13.25
C ASP A 41 13.51 3.90 13.61
N LYS A 42 13.02 4.69 12.64
CA LYS A 42 12.74 6.13 12.80
C LYS A 42 11.26 6.45 13.00
N GLY A 43 10.39 5.45 12.83
CA GLY A 43 8.95 5.59 12.98
C GLY A 43 8.47 5.39 14.42
N ARG A 44 7.29 5.92 14.73
CA ARG A 44 6.54 5.56 15.95
C ARG A 44 5.25 4.86 15.55
N ILE A 45 5.01 3.70 16.13
CA ILE A 45 3.77 2.94 15.94
C ILE A 45 2.86 3.19 17.13
N VAL A 46 1.59 3.52 16.86
CA VAL A 46 0.56 3.70 17.87
C VAL A 46 -0.50 2.63 17.64
N LEU A 47 -0.62 1.71 18.59
CA LEU A 47 -1.67 0.69 18.61
C LEU A 47 -2.78 1.16 19.56
N MET A 48 -3.98 1.33 19.03
CA MET A 48 -5.17 1.68 19.81
C MET A 48 -6.13 0.49 19.81
N ALA A 49 -6.42 -0.04 20.99
CA ALA A 49 -7.35 -1.14 21.19
C ALA A 49 -8.05 -0.99 22.54
N LYS A 50 -9.11 -1.77 22.77
CA LYS A 50 -9.73 -1.87 24.10
C LYS A 50 -8.76 -2.55 25.07
N SER A 51 -8.79 -2.15 26.34
CA SER A 51 -7.92 -2.71 27.39
C SER A 51 -8.00 -4.24 27.47
N GLU A 52 -9.22 -4.78 27.42
CA GLU A 52 -9.52 -6.22 27.49
C GLU A 52 -8.88 -7.03 26.35
N GLU A 53 -8.80 -6.45 25.14
CA GLU A 53 -8.18 -7.10 23.98
C GLU A 53 -6.66 -7.04 24.07
N TYR A 54 -6.12 -5.96 24.64
CA TYR A 54 -4.71 -5.77 24.86
C TYR A 54 -4.16 -6.78 25.89
N GLU A 55 -4.87 -6.96 27.00
CA GLU A 55 -4.50 -7.91 28.07
C GLU A 55 -4.48 -9.36 27.57
N ARG A 56 -5.41 -9.72 26.68
CA ARG A 56 -5.47 -11.05 26.06
C ARG A 56 -4.23 -11.36 25.19
N LEU A 57 -3.70 -10.36 24.49
CA LEU A 57 -2.59 -10.54 23.56
C LEU A 57 -1.21 -10.48 24.24
N ASN A 58 -1.05 -9.59 25.21
CA ASN A 58 0.27 -9.27 25.77
C ASN A 58 0.47 -9.74 27.22
N GLY A 59 -0.54 -10.37 27.83
CA GLY A 59 -0.43 -11.01 29.15
C GLY A 59 0.08 -10.09 30.26
N ASN A 60 -0.73 -9.14 30.72
CA ASN A 60 -0.59 -8.30 31.94
C ASN A 60 0.80 -7.69 32.29
N ALA A 61 1.80 -7.73 31.42
CA ALA A 61 3.18 -7.36 31.75
C ALA A 61 3.50 -5.86 31.54
N LEU A 62 2.49 -5.00 31.38
CA LEU A 62 2.70 -3.62 30.97
C LEU A 62 2.55 -2.59 32.06
N GLN A 63 3.53 -1.70 32.12
CA GLN A 63 3.46 -0.47 32.89
C GLN A 63 2.61 0.53 32.13
N TRP A 64 1.48 0.91 32.73
CA TRP A 64 0.56 1.89 32.19
C TRP A 64 0.84 3.26 32.80
N GLU A 65 1.04 4.25 31.93
CA GLU A 65 1.19 5.65 32.26
C GLU A 65 -0.07 6.43 31.87
N HIS A 66 -0.27 7.61 32.46
CA HIS A 66 -1.46 8.42 32.22
C HIS A 66 -1.05 9.82 31.73
N GLU A 67 -1.67 10.26 30.63
CA GLU A 67 -1.44 11.61 30.10
C GLU A 67 -1.98 12.69 31.05
N PRO A 68 -1.26 13.80 31.29
CA PRO A 68 -1.62 14.81 32.30
C PRO A 68 -2.98 15.49 32.10
N TRP A 69 -3.43 15.63 30.85
CA TRP A 69 -4.61 16.46 30.51
C TRP A 69 -5.90 15.65 30.42
N TYR A 70 -5.85 14.52 29.71
CA TYR A 70 -7.02 13.68 29.44
C TYR A 70 -7.04 12.39 30.25
N GLY A 71 -5.96 12.08 30.97
CA GLY A 71 -5.85 10.84 31.75
C GLY A 71 -5.87 9.59 30.88
N THR A 72 -5.57 9.70 29.58
CA THR A 72 -5.58 8.54 28.67
C THR A 72 -4.48 7.57 29.10
N PRO A 73 -4.80 6.30 29.38
CA PRO A 73 -3.79 5.30 29.71
C PRO A 73 -3.02 4.94 28.44
N TYR A 74 -1.69 4.99 28.52
CA TYR A 74 -0.81 4.58 27.43
C TYR A 74 0.37 3.79 27.98
N SER A 75 1.03 3.04 27.11
CA SER A 75 2.26 2.35 27.45
C SER A 75 3.25 2.54 26.31
N VAL A 76 4.52 2.76 26.66
CA VAL A 76 5.60 2.95 25.70
C VAL A 76 6.52 1.75 25.77
N GLN A 77 6.66 1.06 24.65
CA GLN A 77 7.57 -0.06 24.50
C GLN A 77 8.50 0.19 23.32
N ARG A 78 9.73 -0.30 23.45
CA ARG A 78 10.64 -0.39 22.30
C ARG A 78 10.30 -1.64 21.50
N LEU A 79 10.32 -1.49 20.18
CA LEU A 79 10.17 -2.63 19.27
C LEU A 79 11.36 -3.57 19.46
N ASP A 80 11.08 -4.86 19.41
CA ASP A 80 12.11 -5.88 19.49
C ASP A 80 13.01 -5.86 18.25
N GLN A 81 14.29 -6.13 18.45
CA GLN A 81 15.29 -6.00 17.38
C GLN A 81 15.12 -7.07 16.30
N ASP A 82 14.58 -8.25 16.64
CA ASP A 82 14.30 -9.31 15.68
C ASP A 82 13.13 -8.92 14.77
N PHE A 83 12.13 -8.23 15.32
CA PHE A 83 11.02 -7.68 14.53
C PHE A 83 11.49 -6.62 13.53
N VAL A 84 12.39 -5.73 13.94
CA VAL A 84 12.98 -4.73 13.06
C VAL A 84 13.78 -5.41 11.94
N ALA A 85 14.60 -6.41 12.27
CA ALA A 85 15.39 -7.16 11.29
C ALA A 85 14.53 -7.91 10.26
N GLN A 86 13.43 -8.53 10.71
CA GLN A 86 12.49 -9.21 9.82
C GLN A 86 11.82 -8.24 8.84
N ALA A 87 11.45 -7.06 9.31
CA ALA A 87 10.76 -6.07 8.50
C ALA A 87 11.68 -5.38 7.47
N GLU A 88 13.00 -5.40 7.69
CA GLU A 88 14.00 -4.88 6.74
C GLU A 88 14.48 -5.93 5.71
N SER A 89 14.00 -7.17 5.80
CA SER A 89 14.43 -8.24 4.90
C SER A 89 13.95 -7.98 3.45
N PRO A 90 14.86 -8.00 2.46
CA PRO A 90 14.48 -7.81 1.07
C PRO A 90 13.64 -8.99 0.58
N MET A 91 12.38 -8.73 0.21
CA MET A 91 11.48 -9.72 -0.36
C MET A 91 11.91 -10.07 -1.80
N ILE A 92 12.60 -11.21 -1.96
CA ILE A 92 13.05 -11.73 -3.25
C ILE A 92 11.87 -12.40 -3.95
N TYR A 93 11.37 -11.81 -5.05
CA TYR A 93 10.61 -12.56 -6.04
C TYR A 93 11.27 -12.43 -7.41
N LEU A 94 11.71 -13.60 -7.88
CA LEU A 94 12.52 -13.86 -9.07
C LEU A 94 11.77 -13.48 -10.34
N SER A 95 12.42 -12.67 -11.19
CA SER A 95 12.02 -12.40 -12.55
C SER A 95 12.29 -13.60 -13.46
N CYS A 96 11.33 -13.97 -14.31
CA CYS A 96 11.57 -14.83 -15.47
C CYS A 96 11.59 -13.91 -16.73
N SER A 97 11.85 -14.41 -17.93
CA SER A 97 11.97 -13.57 -19.14
C SER A 97 11.35 -14.27 -20.36
N PHE A 98 10.29 -13.66 -20.90
CA PHE A 98 9.49 -14.00 -22.08
C PHE A 98 8.89 -12.66 -22.56
N PRO A 99 8.84 -12.42 -23.87
CA PRO A 99 8.33 -11.15 -24.39
C PRO A 99 6.82 -11.00 -24.14
N PRO A 100 6.35 -9.81 -23.73
CA PRO A 100 4.99 -9.64 -23.22
C PRO A 100 3.89 -9.73 -24.27
N LEU A 101 2.91 -10.61 -24.02
CA LEU A 101 1.63 -10.58 -24.73
C LEU A 101 0.88 -9.32 -24.31
N LYS A 102 0.57 -8.44 -25.28
CA LYS A 102 -0.10 -7.16 -25.02
C LYS A 102 -1.55 -7.32 -24.55
N ARG A 103 -2.24 -8.42 -24.91
CA ARG A 103 -3.69 -8.63 -24.66
C ARG A 103 -4.00 -10.07 -24.23
N PRO A 104 -5.04 -10.29 -23.40
CA PRO A 104 -5.54 -11.63 -23.09
C PRO A 104 -6.10 -12.27 -24.36
N HIS A 105 -5.90 -13.57 -24.50
CA HIS A 105 -6.49 -14.36 -25.59
C HIS A 105 -7.58 -15.27 -25.03
N LEU A 106 -8.60 -15.52 -25.84
CA LEU A 106 -9.67 -16.45 -25.52
C LEU A 106 -9.12 -17.88 -25.72
N ILE A 107 -8.96 -18.61 -24.62
CA ILE A 107 -8.54 -20.02 -24.67
C ILE A 107 -9.72 -20.90 -25.03
N ARG A 108 -10.87 -20.62 -24.42
CA ARG A 108 -12.04 -21.49 -24.53
C ARG A 108 -13.30 -20.68 -24.53
N GLU A 109 -14.16 -20.96 -25.50
CA GLU A 109 -15.52 -20.45 -25.54
C GLU A 109 -16.47 -21.64 -25.57
N THR A 110 -17.39 -21.65 -24.62
CA THR A 110 -18.51 -22.60 -24.57
C THR A 110 -19.80 -21.80 -24.46
N ALA A 111 -20.95 -22.45 -24.66
CA ALA A 111 -22.25 -21.79 -24.52
C ALA A 111 -22.50 -21.14 -23.14
N ILE A 112 -21.74 -21.55 -22.11
CA ILE A 112 -21.92 -21.11 -20.72
C ILE A 112 -20.73 -20.32 -20.18
N SER A 113 -19.57 -20.33 -20.82
CA SER A 113 -18.38 -19.67 -20.29
C SER A 113 -17.37 -19.30 -21.37
N SER A 114 -16.69 -18.17 -21.13
CA SER A 114 -15.56 -17.70 -21.93
C SER A 114 -14.34 -17.59 -21.02
N LEU A 115 -13.31 -18.40 -21.28
CA LEU A 115 -12.06 -18.41 -20.53
C LEU A 115 -11.00 -17.59 -21.28
N TRP A 116 -10.64 -16.47 -20.69
CA TRP A 116 -9.58 -15.59 -21.17
C TRP A 116 -8.33 -15.80 -20.31
N HIS A 117 -7.18 -15.93 -20.97
CA HIS A 117 -5.91 -16.09 -20.28
C HIS A 117 -4.86 -15.14 -20.83
N LYS A 118 -4.04 -14.66 -19.92
CA LYS A 118 -2.86 -13.87 -20.22
C LYS A 118 -1.76 -14.36 -19.29
N LYS A 119 -0.66 -14.86 -19.87
CA LYS A 119 0.56 -15.10 -19.11
C LYS A 119 1.09 -13.74 -18.64
N ASP A 120 1.43 -13.62 -17.37
CA ASP A 120 2.03 -12.38 -16.87
C ASP A 120 3.49 -12.30 -17.35
N ASP A 121 3.81 -11.20 -18.01
CA ASP A 121 5.10 -10.97 -18.67
C ASP A 121 5.73 -9.64 -18.24
N GLN A 122 5.07 -8.85 -17.38
CA GLN A 122 5.53 -7.52 -16.96
C GLN A 122 6.08 -7.52 -15.53
N PHE A 123 5.46 -8.28 -14.62
CA PHE A 123 5.78 -8.18 -13.20
C PHE A 123 6.55 -9.39 -12.67
N TRP A 124 6.46 -10.54 -13.35
CA TRP A 124 7.24 -11.74 -13.04
C TRP A 124 7.15 -12.17 -11.57
N VAL A 125 6.03 -11.84 -10.92
CA VAL A 125 5.76 -12.23 -9.55
C VAL A 125 5.02 -13.58 -9.59
N PRO A 126 5.29 -14.55 -8.69
CA PRO A 126 4.50 -15.78 -8.59
C PRO A 126 3.13 -15.48 -7.96
N LYS A 127 2.33 -14.65 -8.62
CA LYS A 127 0.97 -14.28 -8.27
C LYS A 127 0.09 -14.50 -9.50
N ALA A 128 -0.96 -15.30 -9.32
CA ALA A 128 -2.00 -15.46 -10.33
C ALA A 128 -3.22 -14.63 -9.94
N ARG A 129 -3.78 -13.89 -10.90
CA ARG A 129 -5.08 -13.21 -10.73
C ARG A 129 -6.14 -13.99 -11.49
N ILE A 130 -7.11 -14.51 -10.75
CA ILE A 130 -8.29 -15.16 -11.32
C ILE A 130 -9.47 -14.22 -11.10
N ILE A 131 -10.06 -13.74 -12.20
CA ILE A 131 -11.31 -12.96 -12.16
C ILE A 131 -12.40 -13.87 -12.74
N MET A 132 -13.40 -14.19 -11.92
CA MET A 132 -14.59 -14.92 -12.33
C MET A 132 -15.79 -13.98 -12.26
N ASP A 133 -16.44 -13.75 -13.39
CA ASP A 133 -17.69 -13.01 -13.47
C ASP A 133 -18.83 -14.01 -13.76
N ILE A 134 -19.75 -14.14 -12.81
CA ILE A 134 -20.89 -15.05 -12.89
C ILE A 134 -22.14 -14.22 -13.13
N ARG A 135 -22.61 -14.20 -14.39
CA ARG A 135 -23.80 -13.45 -14.78
C ARG A 135 -25.06 -14.31 -14.59
N SER A 136 -25.88 -13.97 -13.61
CA SER A 136 -27.20 -14.58 -13.40
C SER A 136 -28.31 -13.53 -13.59
N PRO A 137 -29.20 -13.67 -14.60
CA PRO A 137 -30.30 -12.72 -14.81
C PRO A 137 -31.27 -12.61 -13.63
N ARG A 138 -31.32 -13.62 -12.75
CA ARG A 138 -32.23 -13.67 -11.60
C ARG A 138 -31.73 -12.91 -10.38
N SER A 139 -30.42 -12.66 -10.26
CA SER A 139 -29.87 -11.94 -9.10
C SER A 139 -30.15 -10.43 -9.13
N GLU A 140 -30.31 -9.87 -10.34
CA GLU A 140 -30.51 -8.42 -10.54
C GLU A 140 -31.98 -8.01 -10.77
N HIS A 141 -32.89 -8.99 -10.87
CA HIS A 141 -34.26 -8.72 -11.32
C HIS A 141 -35.16 -8.13 -10.21
N ILE A 142 -34.79 -8.33 -8.94
CA ILE A 142 -35.55 -7.90 -7.75
C ILE A 142 -34.54 -7.41 -6.71
N ARG A 143 -34.80 -6.27 -6.06
CA ARG A 143 -33.92 -5.73 -5.02
C ARG A 143 -33.65 -6.69 -3.86
N ALA A 144 -34.62 -7.55 -3.51
CA ALA A 144 -34.43 -8.58 -2.50
C ALA A 144 -33.42 -9.65 -2.94
N ALA A 145 -33.37 -10.01 -4.24
CA ALA A 145 -32.44 -11.01 -4.75
C ALA A 145 -30.99 -10.51 -4.73
N SER A 146 -30.76 -9.22 -5.01
CA SER A 146 -29.41 -8.64 -4.92
C SER A 146 -28.90 -8.58 -3.48
N VAL A 147 -29.76 -8.20 -2.53
CA VAL A 147 -29.43 -8.20 -1.09
C VAL A 147 -29.15 -9.62 -0.58
N LEU A 148 -29.99 -10.60 -0.94
CA LEU A 148 -29.79 -12.00 -0.55
C LEU A 148 -28.49 -12.58 -1.12
N THR A 149 -28.16 -12.27 -2.37
CA THR A 149 -26.90 -12.71 -3.01
C THR A 149 -25.69 -12.14 -2.29
N ARG A 150 -25.76 -10.86 -1.87
CA ARG A 150 -24.69 -10.23 -1.10
C ARG A 150 -24.53 -10.84 0.30
N LEU A 151 -25.63 -11.04 1.03
CA LEU A 151 -25.61 -11.67 2.35
C LEU A 151 -25.08 -13.11 2.29
N PHE A 152 -25.45 -13.86 1.24
CA PHE A 152 -24.94 -15.21 1.01
C PHE A 152 -23.43 -15.22 0.71
N ALA A 153 -22.94 -14.29 -0.12
CA ALA A 153 -21.50 -14.19 -0.41
C ALA A 153 -20.69 -13.82 0.83
N ASP A 154 -21.23 -12.91 1.65
CA ASP A 154 -20.59 -12.44 2.89
C ASP A 154 -20.51 -13.52 3.97
N SER A 155 -21.60 -14.27 4.17
CA SER A 155 -21.61 -15.40 5.12
C SER A 155 -20.67 -16.53 4.67
N SER A 156 -20.62 -16.80 3.37
CA SER A 156 -19.73 -17.82 2.79
C SER A 156 -18.24 -17.47 2.98
N MET A 157 -17.88 -16.19 2.93
CA MET A 157 -16.51 -15.74 3.15
C MET A 157 -16.04 -15.90 4.61
N THR A 158 -16.97 -15.76 5.57
CA THR A 158 -16.69 -15.93 7.01
C THR A 158 -16.47 -17.39 7.39
N LEU A 159 -17.08 -18.33 6.66
CA LEU A 159 -17.00 -19.77 6.92
C LEU A 159 -15.79 -20.45 6.28
N LEU A 160 -14.95 -19.72 5.52
CA LEU A 160 -13.70 -20.26 5.04
C LEU A 160 -12.73 -20.36 6.22
N PRO A 161 -12.33 -21.58 6.66
CA PRO A 161 -11.32 -21.71 7.69
C PRO A 161 -10.06 -21.00 7.20
N ASN A 162 -9.52 -20.11 8.03
CA ASN A 162 -8.21 -19.51 7.83
C ASN A 162 -7.24 -20.59 7.36
N SER A 163 -6.51 -20.30 6.28
CA SER A 163 -5.57 -21.21 5.63
C SER A 163 -4.73 -21.98 6.67
N PRO A 164 -4.52 -23.29 6.51
CA PRO A 164 -3.60 -24.01 7.36
C PRO A 164 -2.21 -23.41 7.17
N THR A 165 -1.69 -22.77 8.21
CA THR A 165 -0.27 -22.48 8.36
C THR A 165 0.46 -23.82 8.22
N THR A 166 1.06 -24.10 7.07
CA THR A 166 1.99 -25.22 6.93
C THR A 166 3.30 -24.82 7.60
N PRO A 167 3.73 -25.49 8.69
CA PRO A 167 5.02 -25.23 9.28
C PRO A 167 6.06 -26.13 8.61
N ILE A 168 6.92 -25.58 7.74
CA ILE A 168 8.35 -25.96 7.61
C ILE A 168 9.11 -24.77 7.03
#